data_AF-A0A8S3FRK5-F1
#
_entry.id   AF-A0A8S3FRK5-F1
#
_cell.length_a   1.000
_cell.length_b   1.000
_cell.length_c   1.000
_cell.angle_alpha   90.00
_cell.angle_beta   90.00
_cell.angle_gamma   90.00
#
_symmetry.space_group_name_H-M   'P 1'
#
loop_
_entity.id
_entity.type
_entity.pdbx_description
1 polymer ?
#
loop_
_entity_poly.entity_id
_entity_poly.type
_entity_poly.pdbx_seq_one_letter_code
_entity_poly.pdbx_strand_id
1 'polypeptide(L)'
;MIKVINFYDEIDDRTNKRKHTWKSVQHRFKRVLDKSYIRRFKKYIEQHGAKRNKFNEIEAHVFDMFENARENYLPVHDLDLRRWALQKAKEISLGDFSASAHWVLMF
;
A
#
# COMPACT_ATOMS: atom_id res chain seq x y z
N MET A 1 7.73 -6.11 2.55
CA MET A 1 6.92 -7.34 2.68
C MET A 1 6.42 -7.81 1.32
N ILE A 2 5.61 -7.03 0.60
CA ILE A 2 5.12 -7.39 -0.75
C ILE A 2 6.26 -7.79 -1.69
N LYS A 3 7.32 -6.97 -1.82
CA LYS A 3 8.49 -7.29 -2.66
C LYS A 3 9.16 -8.63 -2.32
N VAL A 4 9.16 -9.01 -1.03
CA VAL A 4 9.74 -10.28 -0.58
C VAL A 4 8.85 -11.44 -1.01
N ILE A 5 7.54 -11.30 -0.85
CA ILE A 5 6.56 -12.32 -1.26
C ILE A 5 6.58 -12.49 -2.77
N ASN A 6 6.51 -11.40 -3.54
CA ASN A 6 6.52 -11.46 -5.00
C ASN A 6 7.80 -12.15 -5.52
N PHE A 7 8.95 -11.85 -4.90
CA PHE A 7 10.20 -12.54 -5.24
C PHE A 7 10.20 -14.00 -4.81
N TYR A 8 9.62 -14.35 -3.66
CA TYR A 8 9.57 -15.73 -3.19
C TYR A 8 8.62 -16.61 -4.00
N ASP A 9 7.48 -16.05 -4.42
CA ASP A 9 6.45 -16.76 -5.19
C ASP A 9 6.65 -16.68 -6.71
N GLU A 10 7.67 -15.97 -7.21
CA GLU A 10 7.97 -15.89 -8.64
C GLU A 10 8.18 -17.28 -9.24
N ILE A 11 7.42 -17.60 -10.28
CA ILE A 11 7.48 -18.87 -11.00
C ILE A 11 8.32 -18.67 -12.26
N ASP A 12 9.11 -19.67 -12.63
CA ASP A 12 9.82 -19.73 -13.90
C ASP A 12 8.89 -20.29 -14.99
N ASP A 13 8.62 -19.49 -16.01
CA ASP A 13 7.69 -19.80 -17.10
C ASP A 13 8.07 -21.07 -17.87
N ARG A 14 9.35 -21.44 -17.88
CA ARG A 14 9.83 -22.63 -18.61
C ARG A 14 9.64 -23.94 -17.84
N THR A 15 9.78 -23.89 -16.53
CA THR A 15 9.79 -25.09 -15.67
C THR A 15 8.55 -25.21 -14.80
N ASN A 16 7.72 -24.16 -14.75
CA ASN A 16 6.55 -24.00 -13.89
C ASN A 16 6.85 -24.25 -12.39
N LYS A 17 8.13 -24.12 -12.00
CA LYS A 17 8.62 -24.23 -10.63
C LYS A 17 8.98 -22.85 -10.10
N ARG A 18 9.11 -22.73 -8.77
CA ARG A 18 9.62 -21.49 -8.17
C ARG A 18 11.00 -21.14 -8.74
N LYS A 19 11.13 -19.91 -9.22
CA LYS A 19 12.35 -19.39 -9.83
C LYS A 19 13.48 -19.22 -8.81
N HIS A 20 13.12 -18.86 -7.57
CA HIS A 20 14.10 -18.55 -6.52
C HIS A 20 14.12 -19.59 -5.41
N THR A 21 15.33 -19.99 -5.02
CA THR A 21 15.54 -20.83 -3.84
C THR A 21 15.46 -20.00 -2.55
N TRP A 22 15.27 -20.68 -1.41
CA TRP A 22 15.29 -20.02 -0.11
C TRP A 22 16.63 -19.31 0.18
N LYS A 23 17.75 -19.90 -0.24
CA LYS A 23 19.08 -19.27 -0.11
C LYS A 23 19.16 -17.96 -0.91
N SER A 24 18.57 -17.91 -2.11
CA SER A 24 18.49 -16.68 -2.92
C SER A 24 17.68 -15.59 -2.21
N VAL A 25 16.55 -15.98 -1.61
CA VAL A 25 15.68 -15.07 -0.84
C VAL A 25 16.42 -14.51 0.38
N GLN A 26 17.11 -15.35 1.15
CA GLN A 26 17.94 -14.91 2.28
C GLN A 26 19.12 -14.04 1.84
N HIS A 27 19.72 -14.33 0.69
CA HIS A 27 20.82 -13.53 0.14
C HIS A 27 20.34 -12.11 -0.19
N ARG A 28 19.20 -11.97 -0.88
CA ARG A 28 18.64 -10.68 -1.29
C ARG A 28 18.01 -9.92 -0.13
N PHE A 29 17.33 -10.62 0.77
CA PHE A 29 16.58 -10.03 1.87
C PHE A 29 17.16 -10.47 3.22
N LYS A 30 18.30 -9.90 3.59
CA LYS A 30 19.06 -10.25 4.81
C LYS A 30 18.25 -10.17 6.11
N ARG A 31 17.18 -9.35 6.15
CA ARG A 31 16.28 -9.19 7.32
C ARG A 31 15.21 -10.28 7.43
N VAL A 32 15.11 -11.18 6.44
CA VAL A 32 14.13 -12.27 6.41
C VAL A 32 14.86 -13.55 6.81
N LEU A 33 14.88 -13.80 8.12
CA LEU A 33 15.73 -14.84 8.70
C LEU A 33 15.13 -16.25 8.51
N ASP A 34 13.80 -16.36 8.59
CA ASP A 34 13.10 -17.65 8.58
C ASP A 34 11.93 -17.68 7.59
N LYS A 35 11.59 -18.87 7.08
CA LYS A 35 10.49 -19.09 6.14
C LYS A 35 9.14 -18.71 6.71
N SER A 36 8.95 -18.79 8.04
CA SER A 36 7.73 -18.35 8.71
C SER A 36 7.41 -16.87 8.48
N TYR A 37 8.41 -16.03 8.19
CA TYR A 37 8.20 -14.62 7.86
C TYR A 37 7.38 -14.47 6.58
N ILE A 38 7.61 -15.32 5.58
CA ILE A 38 6.82 -15.28 4.33
C ILE A 38 5.34 -15.53 4.64
N ARG A 39 5.04 -16.55 5.45
CA ARG A 39 3.67 -16.85 5.89
C ARG A 39 3.06 -15.69 6.67
N ARG A 40 3.82 -15.10 7.60
CA ARG A 40 3.38 -13.92 8.36
C ARG A 40 3.09 -12.72 7.47
N PHE A 41 3.95 -12.46 6.49
CA PHE A 41 3.75 -11.37 5.53
C PHE A 41 2.51 -11.61 4.68
N LYS A 42 2.25 -12.85 4.22
CA LYS A 42 1.04 -13.19 3.46
C LYS A 42 -0.21 -12.94 4.31
N LYS A 43 -0.23 -13.50 5.53
CA LYS A 43 -1.32 -13.30 6.49
C LYS A 43 -1.56 -11.82 6.79
N TYR A 44 -0.51 -11.03 6.96
CA TYR A 44 -0.62 -9.59 7.20
C TYR A 44 -1.27 -8.87 6.00
N ILE A 45 -0.86 -9.21 4.77
CA ILE A 45 -1.44 -8.62 3.56
C ILE A 45 -2.89 -9.06 3.37
N GLU A 46 -3.21 -10.33 3.56
CA GLU A 46 -4.58 -10.84 3.46
C GLU A 46 -5.52 -10.20 4.49
N GLN A 47 -5.08 -10.06 5.74
CA GLN A 47 -5.95 -9.61 6.82
C GLN A 47 -6.11 -8.09 6.87
N HIS A 48 -5.05 -7.33 6.56
CA HIS A 48 -5.04 -5.87 6.80
C HIS A 48 -4.70 -5.07 5.55
N GLY A 49 -4.27 -5.71 4.45
CA GLY A 49 -3.58 -5.02 3.37
C GLY A 49 -2.24 -4.44 3.83
N ALA A 50 -1.33 -4.14 2.89
CA ALA A 50 -0.17 -3.36 3.26
C ALA A 50 -0.63 -1.95 3.67
N LYS A 51 -0.07 -1.37 4.75
CA LYS A 51 -0.37 0.02 5.15
C LYS A 51 -0.29 0.95 3.95
N ARG A 52 0.75 0.80 3.11
CA ARG A 52 0.90 1.52 1.85
C ARG A 52 -0.28 1.39 0.89
N ASN A 53 -0.89 0.22 0.75
CA ASN A 53 -2.06 0.05 -0.12
C ASN A 53 -3.24 0.87 0.39
N LYS A 54 -3.45 0.90 1.71
CA LYS A 54 -4.49 1.74 2.32
C LYS A 54 -4.23 3.23 2.10
N PHE A 55 -2.96 3.66 2.17
CA PHE A 55 -2.60 5.04 1.83
C PHE A 55 -2.90 5.34 0.36
N ASN A 56 -2.49 4.46 -0.56
CA ASN A 56 -2.80 4.63 -1.99
C ASN A 56 -4.31 4.67 -2.24
N GLU A 57 -5.12 3.91 -1.50
CA GLU A 57 -6.58 3.94 -1.60
C GLU A 57 -7.16 5.28 -1.14
N ILE A 58 -6.61 5.87 -0.08
CA ILE A 58 -6.98 7.22 0.37
C ILE A 58 -6.57 8.24 -0.70
N GLU A 59 -5.34 8.18 -1.22
CA GLU A 59 -4.85 9.11 -2.24
C GLU A 59 -5.69 9.04 -3.51
N ALA A 60 -6.01 7.84 -4.00
CA ALA A 60 -6.87 7.65 -5.16
C ALA A 60 -8.25 8.28 -4.93
N HIS A 61 -8.87 8.05 -3.78
CA HIS A 61 -10.16 8.64 -3.45
C HIS A 61 -10.12 10.18 -3.41
N VAL A 62 -9.08 10.75 -2.80
CA VAL A 62 -8.92 12.21 -2.70
C VAL A 62 -8.68 12.81 -4.09
N PHE A 63 -7.93 12.11 -4.95
CA PHE A 63 -7.70 12.50 -6.32
C PHE A 63 -9.00 12.48 -7.14
N ASP A 64 -9.81 11.43 -7.04
CA ASP A 64 -11.12 11.35 -7.70
C ASP A 64 -12.04 12.52 -7.27
N MET A 65 -12.07 12.83 -5.97
CA MET A 65 -12.84 13.96 -5.44
C MET A 65 -12.32 15.32 -5.94
N PHE A 66 -10.99 15.45 -6.07
CA PHE A 66 -10.36 16.64 -6.63
C PHE A 66 -10.72 16.81 -8.10
N GLU A 67 -10.57 15.77 -8.93
CA GLU A 67 -10.95 15.82 -10.35
C GLU A 67 -12.41 16.21 -10.53
N ASN A 68 -13.31 15.59 -9.77
CA ASN A 68 -14.73 15.92 -9.78
C ASN A 68 -14.97 17.41 -9.42
N ALA A 69 -14.31 17.93 -8.39
CA ALA A 69 -14.43 19.33 -8.02
C ALA A 69 -13.91 20.27 -9.13
N ARG A 70 -12.82 19.89 -9.81
CA ARG A 70 -12.26 20.66 -10.94
C ARG A 70 -13.18 20.65 -12.15
N GLU A 71 -13.78 19.50 -12.49
CA GLU A 71 -14.77 19.38 -13.57
C GLU A 71 -16.00 20.25 -13.32
N ASN A 72 -16.39 20.42 -12.05
CA ASN A 72 -17.50 21.28 -11.64
C ASN A 72 -17.09 22.74 -11.37
N TYR A 73 -15.86 23.15 -11.70
CA TYR A 73 -15.33 24.49 -11.49
C TYR A 73 -15.40 24.97 -10.02
N LEU A 74 -15.37 24.03 -9.07
CA LEU A 74 -15.39 24.31 -7.65
C LEU A 74 -13.97 24.63 -7.14
N PRO A 75 -13.80 25.64 -6.27
CA PRO A 75 -12.52 25.88 -5.62
C PRO A 75 -12.24 24.76 -4.60
N VAL A 76 -11.00 24.27 -4.59
CA VAL A 76 -10.54 23.25 -3.64
C VAL A 76 -9.43 23.85 -2.79
N HIS A 77 -9.57 23.72 -1.46
CA HIS A 77 -8.56 24.14 -0.50
C HIS A 77 -7.92 22.92 0.17
N ASP A 78 -6.76 23.11 0.78
CA ASP A 78 -6.08 22.08 1.59
C ASP A 78 -7.00 21.47 2.64
N LEU A 79 -7.93 22.26 3.20
CA LEU A 79 -8.91 21.76 4.18
C LEU A 79 -9.85 20.71 3.57
N ASP A 80 -10.22 20.86 2.30
CA ASP A 80 -11.11 19.93 1.60
C ASP A 80 -10.40 18.62 1.33
N LEU A 81 -9.14 18.69 0.84
CA LEU A 81 -8.28 17.51 0.67
C LEU A 81 -8.11 16.72 1.97
N ARG A 82 -7.89 17.44 3.09
CA ARG A 82 -7.77 16.83 4.42
C ARG A 82 -9.06 16.16 4.86
N ARG A 83 -10.21 16.78 4.61
CA ARG A 83 -11.53 16.23 4.97
C ARG A 83 -11.81 14.95 4.21
N TRP A 84 -11.62 14.94 2.89
CA TRP A 84 -11.80 13.73 2.06
C TRP A 84 -10.87 12.61 2.50
N ALA A 85 -9.60 12.93 2.76
CA ALA A 85 -8.61 11.94 3.20
C ALA A 85 -8.98 11.31 4.55
N LEU A 86 -9.39 12.12 5.53
CA LEU A 86 -9.79 11.64 6.86
C LEU A 86 -11.10 10.85 6.82
N GLN A 87 -12.05 11.26 5.99
CA GLN A 87 -13.29 10.53 5.78
C GLN A 87 -12.99 9.13 5.23
N LYS A 88 -12.17 9.03 4.18
CA LYS A 88 -11.81 7.73 3.61
C LYS A 88 -11.00 6.87 4.58
N ALA A 89 -10.08 7.48 5.32
CA ALA A 89 -9.32 6.78 6.36
C ALA A 89 -10.21 6.15 7.43
N LYS A 90 -11.29 6.84 7.82
CA LYS A 90 -12.29 6.33 8.76
C LYS A 90 -13.05 5.14 8.18
N GLU A 91 -13.46 5.21 6.91
CA GLU A 91 -14.13 4.10 6.21
C GLU A 91 -13.28 2.83 6.17
N ILE A 92 -11.98 2.95 5.84
CA ILE A 92 -11.06 1.81 5.76
C ILE A 92 -10.45 1.41 7.11
N SER A 93 -10.96 2.00 8.21
CA SER A 93 -10.52 1.77 9.58
C SER A 93 -9.00 1.94 9.77
N LEU A 94 -8.40 2.96 9.14
CA LEU A 94 -7.00 3.33 9.31
C LEU A 94 -6.87 4.43 10.37
N GLY A 95 -7.06 4.07 11.64
CA GLY A 95 -7.10 5.02 12.76
C GLY A 95 -5.82 5.85 12.98
N ASP A 96 -4.66 5.34 12.54
CA ASP A 96 -3.38 6.04 12.66
C ASP A 96 -3.10 7.04 11.53
N PHE A 97 -4.01 7.17 10.54
CA PHE A 97 -3.82 8.09 9.43
C PHE A 97 -4.09 9.53 9.89
N SER A 98 -3.17 10.42 9.55
CA SER A 98 -3.32 11.86 9.76
C SER A 98 -3.03 12.59 8.46
N ALA A 99 -4.01 13.36 7.98
CA ALA A 99 -3.83 14.27 6.86
C ALA A 99 -3.01 15.49 7.31
N SER A 100 -1.74 15.27 7.66
CA SER A 100 -0.81 16.32 8.10
C SER A 100 -0.55 17.33 6.98
N ALA A 101 -0.05 18.52 7.32
CA ALA A 101 0.28 19.53 6.31
C ALA A 101 1.33 19.01 5.32
N HIS A 102 2.28 18.21 5.81
CA HIS A 102 3.27 17.55 4.95
C HIS A 102 2.64 16.52 4.00
N TRP A 103 1.61 15.78 4.45
CA TRP A 103 0.90 14.85 3.57
C TRP A 103 0.18 15.59 2.44
N VAL A 104 -0.51 16.69 2.74
CA VAL A 104 -1.18 17.52 1.71
C VAL A 104 -0.18 18.09 0.71
N LEU A 105 1.02 18.48 1.15
CA LEU A 105 2.07 18.98 0.26
C LEU A 105 2.65 17.90 -0.68
N MET A 106 2.61 16.64 -0.24
CA MET A 106 3.16 15.50 -0.99
C MET A 106 2.13 14.77 -1.85
N PHE A 107 0.84 15.01 -1.59
CA PHE A 107 -0.29 14.57 -2.39
C PHE A 107 -0.32 15.34 -3.72
#